data_AF-A0A293MY15-F1
#
_entry.id   AF-A0A293MY15-F1
#
_cell.length_a   1.000
_cell.length_b   1.000
_cell.length_c   1.000
_cell.angle_alpha   90.00
_cell.angle_beta   90.00
_cell.angle_gamma   90.00
#
_symmetry.space_group_name_H-M   'P 1'
#
loop_
_entity.id
_entity.type
_entity.pdbx_description
1 polymer ?
#
loop_
_entity_poly.entity_id
_entity_poly.type
_entity_poly.pdbx_seq_one_letter_code
_entity_poly.pdbx_strand_id
1 'polypeptide(L)'
;MVAVIPRGCMLRLGMTNPPYILDHLEEMAEILAHPRVYSFLHVPVQSGSDPVLSEMKREYTVAEFRRVVDHLRRRVPGITIATDIICGFPTETEEDFDDTIKLVEEYQFPSLFINQFYPRPGTVAARMKRIPTHIVKARTKRLTEIFQSYRPYDHKVGERQTVLVTEVAHDKKHLVGHNRFYEQVLLPMEDDLMGKAVDVRISGAGKHYMNCEVIGLADSMDSSLPSPLPFGQLSGARGETPPSTNVAAMSSGNYGITMSVEQWILIAAVTALAFFVKYALETNKA
;
A
#
# COMPACT_ATOMS: atom_id res chain seq x y z
N MET A 1 -19.73 -0.14 10.94
CA MET A 1 -18.83 1.03 11.14
C MET A 1 -17.81 0.70 12.23
N VAL A 2 -16.55 1.13 12.07
CA VAL A 2 -15.54 1.03 13.13
C VAL A 2 -15.97 1.96 14.28
N ALA A 3 -16.56 1.39 15.33
CA ALA A 3 -17.26 2.18 16.36
C ALA A 3 -16.32 3.14 17.12
N VAL A 4 -15.06 2.76 17.33
CA VAL A 4 -14.05 3.61 17.98
C VAL A 4 -12.65 3.26 17.45
N ILE A 5 -12.04 4.16 16.68
CA ILE A 5 -10.58 4.21 16.57
C ILE A 5 -10.07 4.98 17.80
N PRO A 6 -8.98 4.62 18.49
CA PRO A 6 -8.46 5.43 19.60
C PRO A 6 -8.07 6.86 19.16
N ARG A 7 -8.01 7.82 20.10
CA ARG A 7 -7.42 9.15 19.81
C ARG A 7 -5.90 8.99 19.60
N GLY A 8 -5.31 9.84 18.76
CA GLY A 8 -3.90 9.74 18.38
C GLY A 8 -3.54 8.59 17.42
N CYS A 9 -4.48 7.70 17.08
CA CYS A 9 -4.24 6.61 16.13
C CYS A 9 -4.83 6.89 14.75
N MET A 10 -4.15 6.37 13.72
CA MET A 10 -4.62 6.37 12.33
C MET A 10 -4.74 4.93 11.83
N LEU A 11 -5.87 4.59 11.21
CA LEU A 11 -6.08 3.30 10.55
C LEU A 11 -5.76 3.41 9.05
N ARG A 12 -4.95 2.49 8.53
CA ARG A 12 -4.75 2.30 7.10
C ARG A 12 -5.46 1.05 6.65
N LEU A 13 -6.30 1.15 5.61
CA LEU A 13 -6.80 -0.03 4.93
C LEU A 13 -5.72 -0.62 4.04
N GLY A 14 -5.59 -1.95 4.08
CA GLY A 14 -4.66 -2.68 3.23
C GLY A 14 -5.10 -2.72 1.76
N MET A 15 -4.39 -3.51 0.97
CA MET A 15 -4.77 -3.77 -0.42
C MET A 15 -6.08 -4.55 -0.50
N THR A 16 -6.94 -4.18 -1.45
CA THR A 16 -8.21 -4.86 -1.72
C THR A 16 -8.49 -4.94 -3.22
N ASN A 17 -9.09 -6.04 -3.66
CA ASN A 17 -9.41 -6.25 -5.09
C ASN A 17 -10.77 -5.61 -5.43
N PRO A 18 -10.95 -5.10 -6.68
CA PRO A 18 -12.18 -4.43 -7.10
C PRO A 18 -13.51 -5.16 -6.77
N PRO A 19 -13.65 -6.50 -6.96
CA PRO A 19 -14.92 -7.20 -6.71
C PRO A 19 -15.45 -7.02 -5.29
N TYR A 20 -14.57 -7.06 -4.29
CA TYR A 20 -14.97 -6.91 -2.88
C TYR A 20 -15.39 -5.48 -2.51
N ILE A 21 -15.02 -4.50 -3.33
CA ILE A 21 -15.30 -3.08 -3.09
C ILE A 21 -16.59 -2.68 -3.81
N LEU A 22 -16.83 -3.21 -5.01
CA LEU A 22 -17.94 -2.84 -5.88
C LEU A 22 -19.31 -2.93 -5.18
N ASP A 23 -19.52 -4.00 -4.41
CA ASP A 23 -20.77 -4.23 -3.67
C ASP A 23 -20.93 -3.34 -2.42
N HIS A 24 -19.85 -2.68 -1.99
CA HIS A 24 -19.78 -1.90 -0.75
C HIS A 24 -19.13 -0.52 -0.97
N LEU A 25 -19.34 0.08 -2.14
CA LEU A 25 -18.65 1.30 -2.54
C LEU A 25 -18.93 2.49 -1.62
N GLU A 26 -20.20 2.68 -1.23
CA GLU A 26 -20.59 3.80 -0.38
C GLU A 26 -20.05 3.60 1.04
N GLU A 27 -20.16 2.39 1.60
CA GLU A 27 -19.62 2.07 2.93
C GLU A 27 -18.10 2.21 2.95
N MET A 28 -17.41 1.79 1.89
CA MET A 28 -15.97 1.97 1.76
C MET A 28 -15.61 3.46 1.72
N ALA A 29 -16.36 4.27 0.98
CA ALA A 29 -16.14 5.71 0.93
C ALA A 29 -16.38 6.37 2.30
N GLU A 30 -17.43 5.98 3.03
CA GLU A 30 -17.69 6.46 4.39
C GLU A 30 -16.54 6.12 5.35
N ILE A 31 -16.01 4.90 5.27
CA ILE A 31 -14.85 4.46 6.08
C ILE A 31 -13.62 5.30 5.74
N LEU A 32 -13.30 5.48 4.45
CA LEU A 32 -12.12 6.23 3.99
C LEU A 32 -12.25 7.75 4.22
N ALA A 33 -13.47 8.26 4.37
CA ALA A 33 -13.74 9.65 4.75
C ALA A 33 -13.59 9.89 6.27
N HIS A 34 -13.56 8.85 7.09
CA HIS A 34 -13.46 9.01 8.54
C HIS A 34 -12.18 9.76 8.95
N PRO A 35 -12.22 10.71 9.90
CA PRO A 35 -11.06 11.55 10.25
C PRO A 35 -9.80 10.79 10.69
N ARG A 36 -9.97 9.59 11.25
CA ARG A 36 -8.87 8.74 11.75
C ARG A 36 -8.58 7.52 10.87
N VAL A 37 -9.05 7.53 9.63
CA VAL A 37 -8.69 6.57 8.59
C VAL A 37 -7.92 7.33 7.53
N TYR A 38 -6.82 6.76 7.04
CA TYR A 38 -6.11 7.34 5.90
C TYR A 38 -7.01 7.29 4.66
N SER A 39 -7.14 8.42 3.99
CA SER A 39 -7.80 8.52 2.69
C SER A 39 -6.85 8.01 1.60
N PHE A 40 -6.56 6.72 1.68
CA PHE A 40 -5.67 5.97 0.81
C PHE A 40 -6.27 4.59 0.56
N LEU A 41 -6.22 4.12 -0.68
CA LEU A 41 -6.57 2.74 -0.99
C LEU A 41 -5.66 2.17 -2.06
N HIS A 42 -5.20 0.95 -1.85
CA HIS A 42 -4.45 0.19 -2.86
C HIS A 42 -5.40 -0.77 -3.56
N VAL A 43 -5.71 -0.46 -4.83
CA VAL A 43 -6.62 -1.23 -5.68
C VAL A 43 -5.86 -1.66 -6.93
N PRO A 44 -5.47 -2.94 -7.06
CA PRO A 44 -4.70 -3.40 -8.20
C PRO A 44 -5.57 -3.56 -9.45
N VAL A 45 -5.29 -2.81 -10.52
CA VAL A 45 -5.92 -3.04 -11.83
C VAL A 45 -5.22 -4.16 -12.61
N GLN A 46 -3.89 -4.28 -12.50
CA GLN A 46 -3.02 -5.27 -13.14
C GLN A 46 -2.83 -5.10 -14.65
N SER A 47 -3.87 -4.78 -15.40
CA SER A 47 -3.80 -4.45 -16.83
C SER A 47 -4.96 -3.51 -17.21
N GLY A 48 -4.74 -2.64 -18.21
CA GLY A 48 -5.81 -1.82 -18.79
C GLY A 48 -6.60 -2.51 -19.90
N SER A 49 -6.44 -3.82 -20.10
CA SER A 49 -7.14 -4.61 -21.13
C SER A 49 -8.00 -5.71 -20.52
N ASP A 50 -9.30 -5.70 -20.80
CA ASP A 50 -10.24 -6.75 -20.37
C ASP A 50 -9.87 -8.16 -20.88
N PRO A 51 -9.45 -8.34 -22.16
CA PRO A 51 -8.88 -9.62 -22.62
C PRO A 51 -7.75 -10.14 -21.74
N VAL A 52 -6.80 -9.27 -21.38
CA VAL A 52 -5.67 -9.66 -20.51
C VAL A 52 -6.14 -9.96 -19.08
N LEU A 53 -7.04 -9.14 -18.52
CA LEU A 53 -7.62 -9.37 -17.19
C LEU A 53 -8.35 -10.72 -17.10
N SER A 54 -9.12 -11.07 -18.12
CA SER A 54 -9.81 -12.36 -18.22
C SER A 54 -8.82 -13.55 -18.24
N GLU A 55 -7.73 -13.42 -18.99
CA GLU A 55 -6.67 -14.44 -19.03
C GLU A 55 -5.88 -14.54 -17.70
N MET A 56 -5.76 -13.42 -16.98
CA MET A 56 -5.26 -13.38 -15.60
C MET A 56 -6.24 -13.95 -14.57
N LYS A 57 -7.45 -14.37 -14.98
CA LYS A 57 -8.54 -14.85 -14.11
C LYS A 57 -8.99 -13.79 -13.10
N ARG A 58 -9.06 -12.53 -13.54
CA ARG A 58 -9.67 -11.45 -12.76
C ARG A 58 -11.18 -11.46 -12.94
N GLU A 59 -11.90 -11.32 -11.84
CA GLU A 59 -13.37 -11.29 -11.79
C GLU A 59 -13.91 -9.85 -11.88
N TYR A 60 -13.18 -8.99 -12.60
CA TYR A 60 -13.53 -7.60 -12.81
C TYR A 60 -12.98 -7.11 -14.15
N THR A 61 -13.63 -6.08 -14.68
CA THR A 61 -13.27 -5.35 -15.89
C THR A 61 -12.57 -4.03 -15.56
N VAL A 62 -11.94 -3.43 -16.57
CA VAL A 62 -11.38 -2.08 -16.47
C VAL A 62 -12.49 -1.07 -16.18
N ALA A 63 -13.69 -1.23 -16.75
CA ALA A 63 -14.83 -0.36 -16.48
C ALA A 63 -15.27 -0.41 -15.00
N GLU A 64 -15.26 -1.59 -14.39
CA GLU A 64 -15.55 -1.75 -12.96
C GLU A 64 -14.45 -1.14 -12.09
N PHE A 65 -13.17 -1.32 -12.46
CA PHE A 65 -12.07 -0.63 -11.79
C PHE A 65 -12.25 0.90 -11.86
N ARG A 66 -12.56 1.46 -13.04
CA ARG A 66 -12.86 2.89 -13.20
C ARG A 66 -14.00 3.32 -12.30
N ARG A 67 -15.10 2.55 -12.25
CA ARG A 67 -16.24 2.81 -11.36
C ARG A 67 -15.81 2.92 -9.89
N VAL A 68 -14.93 2.02 -9.41
CA VAL A 68 -14.39 2.09 -8.04
C VAL A 68 -13.61 3.40 -7.84
N VAL A 69 -12.63 3.67 -8.72
CA VAL A 69 -11.74 4.84 -8.58
C VAL A 69 -12.52 6.16 -8.66
N ASP A 70 -13.43 6.29 -9.62
CA ASP A 70 -14.20 7.51 -9.85
C ASP A 70 -15.23 7.75 -8.73
N HIS A 71 -15.82 6.68 -8.20
CA HIS A 71 -16.71 6.80 -7.04
C HIS A 71 -15.92 7.29 -5.82
N LEU A 72 -14.79 6.66 -5.50
CA LEU A 72 -13.97 7.03 -4.35
C LEU A 72 -13.40 8.45 -4.48
N ARG A 73 -12.90 8.86 -5.66
CA ARG A 73 -12.41 10.22 -5.89
C ARG A 73 -13.48 11.29 -5.69
N ARG A 74 -14.73 11.00 -6.08
CA ARG A 74 -15.86 11.92 -5.86
C ARG A 74 -16.28 12.00 -4.40
N ARG A 75 -16.28 10.86 -3.70
CA ARG A 75 -16.85 10.76 -2.35
C ARG A 75 -15.84 11.04 -1.23
N VAL A 76 -14.56 10.82 -1.50
CA VAL A 76 -13.43 11.06 -0.59
C VAL A 76 -12.44 12.00 -1.29
N PRO A 77 -12.66 13.33 -1.26
CA PRO A 77 -11.80 14.28 -1.94
C PRO A 77 -10.34 14.16 -1.51
N GLY A 78 -9.45 14.12 -2.49
CA GLY A 78 -8.00 13.99 -2.27
C GLY A 78 -7.50 12.56 -2.06
N ILE A 79 -8.36 11.54 -2.06
CA ILE A 79 -7.95 10.14 -1.87
C ILE A 79 -6.78 9.74 -2.79
N THR A 80 -5.76 9.14 -2.20
CA THR A 80 -4.67 8.52 -2.95
C THR A 80 -5.05 7.10 -3.34
N ILE A 81 -5.05 6.81 -4.63
CA ILE A 81 -5.20 5.45 -5.16
C ILE A 81 -3.83 4.95 -5.61
N ALA A 82 -3.40 3.84 -5.01
CA ALA A 82 -2.26 3.06 -5.47
C ALA A 82 -2.75 1.87 -6.31
N THR A 83 -2.01 1.49 -7.35
CA THR A 83 -2.36 0.33 -8.19
C THR A 83 -1.11 -0.38 -8.69
N ASP A 84 -1.29 -1.64 -9.11
CA ASP A 84 -0.27 -2.45 -9.76
C ASP A 84 -0.58 -2.62 -11.24
N ILE A 85 0.46 -2.72 -12.05
CA ILE A 85 0.43 -3.15 -13.45
C ILE A 85 1.43 -4.28 -13.64
N ILE A 86 1.03 -5.31 -14.38
CA ILE A 86 1.88 -6.41 -14.82
C ILE A 86 2.07 -6.28 -16.33
N CYS A 87 3.28 -5.89 -16.74
CA CYS A 87 3.67 -5.84 -18.14
C CYS A 87 4.12 -7.23 -18.64
N GLY A 88 3.76 -7.57 -19.87
CA GLY A 88 4.27 -8.76 -20.55
C GLY A 88 3.58 -10.06 -20.16
N PHE A 89 2.32 -9.98 -19.72
CA PHE A 89 1.51 -11.19 -19.53
C PHE A 89 1.43 -11.97 -20.85
N PRO A 90 1.43 -13.33 -20.86
CA PRO A 90 1.63 -14.11 -22.09
C PRO A 90 0.69 -13.80 -23.26
N THR A 91 -0.53 -13.31 -23.00
CA THR A 91 -1.53 -12.96 -24.03
C THR A 91 -1.54 -11.47 -24.41
N GLU A 92 -0.73 -10.63 -23.75
CA GLU A 92 -0.73 -9.17 -23.94
C GLU A 92 -0.24 -8.76 -25.34
N THR A 93 -1.13 -8.22 -26.14
CA THR A 93 -0.81 -7.61 -27.44
C THR A 93 -0.30 -6.18 -27.28
N GLU A 94 0.09 -5.53 -28.38
CA GLU A 94 0.47 -4.11 -28.32
C GLU A 94 -0.73 -3.21 -28.04
N GLU A 95 -1.90 -3.53 -28.61
CA GLU A 95 -3.15 -2.82 -28.37
C GLU A 95 -3.57 -2.89 -26.89
N ASP A 96 -3.45 -4.08 -26.27
CA ASP A 96 -3.72 -4.26 -24.84
C ASP A 96 -2.80 -3.42 -23.95
N PHE A 97 -1.53 -3.32 -24.35
CA PHE A 97 -0.56 -2.51 -23.64
C PHE A 97 -0.84 -1.00 -23.84
N ASP A 98 -1.25 -0.58 -25.03
CA ASP A 98 -1.67 0.79 -25.30
C ASP A 98 -2.90 1.19 -24.46
N ASP A 99 -3.85 0.30 -24.24
CA ASP A 99 -4.99 0.56 -23.35
C ASP A 99 -4.55 0.70 -21.88
N THR A 100 -3.53 -0.07 -21.47
CA THR A 100 -2.87 0.10 -20.17
C THR A 100 -2.19 1.47 -20.04
N ILE A 101 -1.52 1.93 -21.09
CA ILE A 101 -0.93 3.27 -21.13
C ILE A 101 -2.01 4.34 -20.96
N LYS A 102 -3.09 4.28 -21.77
CA LYS A 102 -4.19 5.28 -21.71
C LYS A 102 -4.79 5.37 -20.31
N LEU A 103 -5.00 4.23 -19.64
CA LEU A 103 -5.52 4.22 -18.27
C LEU A 103 -4.59 4.94 -17.29
N VAL A 104 -3.28 4.75 -17.40
CA VAL A 104 -2.31 5.41 -16.50
C VAL A 104 -2.19 6.91 -16.82
N GLU A 105 -2.25 7.30 -18.09
CA GLU A 105 -2.29 8.70 -18.51
C GLU A 105 -3.56 9.42 -18.03
N GLU A 106 -4.71 8.75 -18.11
CA GLU A 106 -6.01 9.27 -17.67
C GLU A 106 -6.04 9.53 -16.16
N TYR A 107 -5.58 8.56 -15.36
CA TYR A 107 -5.72 8.62 -13.90
C TYR A 107 -4.52 9.26 -13.19
N GLN A 108 -3.34 9.29 -13.80
CA GLN A 108 -2.10 9.83 -13.23
C GLN A 108 -1.87 9.40 -11.76
N PHE A 109 -1.92 8.10 -11.49
CA PHE A 109 -1.83 7.54 -10.14
C PHE A 109 -0.59 8.06 -9.38
N PRO A 110 -0.72 8.57 -8.14
CA PRO A 110 0.44 8.99 -7.35
C PRO A 110 1.39 7.84 -7.00
N SER A 111 0.86 6.62 -6.88
CA SER A 111 1.62 5.40 -6.58
C SER A 111 1.25 4.31 -7.58
N LEU A 112 2.23 3.88 -8.38
CA LEU A 112 2.07 2.87 -9.43
C LEU A 112 3.18 1.83 -9.33
N PHE A 113 2.81 0.57 -9.08
CA PHE A 113 3.75 -0.54 -9.03
C PHE A 113 3.79 -1.22 -10.40
N ILE A 114 4.89 -1.02 -11.13
CA ILE A 114 5.10 -1.60 -12.46
C ILE A 114 5.95 -2.85 -12.32
N ASN A 115 5.35 -4.02 -12.53
CA ASN A 115 6.01 -5.31 -12.44
C ASN A 115 6.03 -6.00 -13.80
N GLN A 116 7.03 -6.85 -14.05
CA GLN A 116 7.04 -7.74 -15.21
C GLN A 116 6.36 -9.06 -14.85
N PHE A 117 5.65 -9.66 -15.80
CA PHE A 117 5.08 -10.99 -15.60
C PHE A 117 6.18 -12.00 -15.26
N TYR A 118 6.00 -12.67 -14.13
CA TYR A 118 6.84 -13.76 -13.68
C TYR A 118 6.01 -15.04 -13.57
N PRO A 119 6.32 -16.10 -14.35
CA PRO A 119 5.57 -17.34 -14.31
C PRO A 119 5.75 -18.04 -12.97
N ARG A 120 4.66 -18.26 -12.25
CA ARG A 120 4.67 -19.02 -10.99
C ARG A 120 4.48 -20.51 -11.28
N PRO A 121 5.36 -21.41 -10.78
CA PRO A 121 5.21 -22.85 -10.99
C PRO A 121 3.80 -23.35 -10.62
N GLY A 122 3.26 -24.25 -11.44
CA GLY A 122 1.92 -24.83 -11.26
C GLY A 122 0.75 -24.04 -11.85
N THR A 123 0.95 -22.77 -12.26
CA THR A 123 -0.12 -21.96 -12.87
C THR A 123 -0.33 -22.29 -14.35
N VAL A 124 -1.53 -21.99 -14.88
CA VAL A 124 -1.81 -22.06 -16.33
C VAL A 124 -0.87 -21.12 -17.09
N ALA A 125 -0.69 -19.90 -16.58
CA ALA A 125 0.16 -18.88 -17.17
C ALA A 125 1.64 -19.30 -17.31
N ALA A 126 2.14 -20.17 -16.40
CA ALA A 126 3.50 -20.69 -16.51
C ALA A 126 3.73 -21.62 -17.72
N ARG A 127 2.67 -22.19 -18.30
CA ARG A 127 2.74 -23.06 -19.49
C ARG A 127 2.53 -22.29 -20.80
N MET A 128 2.16 -21.02 -20.74
CA MET A 128 1.88 -20.21 -21.92
C MET A 128 3.18 -19.76 -22.60
N LYS A 129 3.12 -19.56 -23.93
CA LYS A 129 4.25 -18.99 -24.68
C LYS A 129 4.49 -17.56 -24.20
N ARG A 130 5.68 -17.30 -23.67
CA ARG A 130 6.05 -16.00 -23.14
C ARG A 130 6.28 -14.99 -24.26
N ILE A 131 5.94 -13.73 -23.97
CA ILE A 131 6.37 -12.59 -24.79
C ILE A 131 7.90 -12.47 -24.72
N PRO A 132 8.58 -12.23 -25.85
CA PRO A 132 10.03 -12.02 -25.88
C PRO A 132 10.49 -10.95 -24.88
N THR A 133 11.56 -11.24 -24.14
CA THR A 133 12.07 -10.37 -23.06
C THR A 133 12.34 -8.93 -23.50
N HIS A 134 12.80 -8.71 -24.74
CA HIS A 134 13.07 -7.37 -25.24
C HIS A 134 11.79 -6.52 -25.38
N ILE A 135 10.66 -7.14 -25.74
CA ILE A 135 9.35 -6.47 -25.82
C ILE A 135 8.87 -6.12 -24.40
N VAL A 136 8.93 -7.06 -23.46
CA VAL A 136 8.52 -6.82 -22.06
C VAL A 136 9.34 -5.69 -21.43
N LYS A 137 10.66 -5.65 -21.70
CA LYS A 137 11.54 -4.55 -21.25
C LYS A 137 11.15 -3.21 -21.89
N ALA A 138 10.88 -3.19 -23.20
CA ALA A 138 10.44 -1.98 -23.89
C ALA A 138 9.13 -1.43 -23.32
N ARG A 139 8.14 -2.29 -23.08
CA ARG A 139 6.85 -1.94 -22.47
C ARG A 139 7.01 -1.39 -21.05
N THR A 140 7.75 -2.11 -20.20
CA THR A 140 8.05 -1.66 -18.83
C THR A 140 8.71 -0.28 -18.82
N LYS A 141 9.67 -0.06 -19.73
CA LYS A 141 10.34 1.24 -19.88
C LYS A 141 9.36 2.34 -20.30
N ARG A 142 8.56 2.12 -21.34
CA ARG A 142 7.55 3.09 -21.83
C ARG A 142 6.54 3.47 -20.74
N LEU A 143 6.01 2.49 -20.01
CA LEU A 143 5.09 2.76 -18.90
C LEU A 143 5.78 3.49 -17.74
N THR A 144 7.04 3.16 -17.44
CA THR A 144 7.82 3.88 -16.43
C THR A 144 8.06 5.33 -16.84
N GLU A 145 8.37 5.60 -18.10
CA GLU A 145 8.56 6.97 -18.62
C GLU A 145 7.27 7.79 -18.50
N ILE A 146 6.13 7.21 -18.83
CA ILE A 146 4.82 7.86 -18.65
C ILE A 146 4.55 8.13 -17.16
N PHE A 147 4.77 7.13 -16.30
CA PHE A 147 4.65 7.34 -14.87
C PHE A 147 5.55 8.48 -14.39
N GLN A 148 6.80 8.56 -14.84
CA GLN A 148 7.73 9.63 -14.45
C GLN A 148 7.40 11.00 -15.08
N SER A 149 6.55 11.05 -16.11
CA SER A 149 6.23 12.30 -16.82
C SER A 149 5.36 13.28 -16.02
N TYR A 150 4.55 12.80 -15.08
CA TYR A 150 3.64 13.63 -14.30
C TYR A 150 4.06 13.74 -12.83
N ARG A 151 3.70 14.88 -12.21
CA ARG A 151 4.07 15.26 -10.84
C ARG A 151 2.83 15.31 -9.95
N PRO A 152 2.56 14.26 -9.15
CA PRO A 152 1.28 14.13 -8.45
C PRO A 152 1.09 15.10 -7.28
N TYR A 153 2.17 15.67 -6.73
CA TYR A 153 2.12 16.42 -5.47
C TYR A 153 2.42 17.92 -5.60
N ASP A 154 2.73 18.43 -6.80
CA ASP A 154 3.13 19.84 -6.98
C ASP A 154 2.04 20.83 -6.50
N HIS A 155 0.77 20.44 -6.62
CA HIS A 155 -0.36 21.24 -6.16
C HIS A 155 -0.43 21.43 -4.64
N LYS A 156 0.32 20.64 -3.85
CA LYS A 156 0.34 20.68 -2.38
C LYS A 156 1.40 21.61 -1.82
N VAL A 157 2.31 22.13 -2.67
CA VAL A 157 3.37 23.02 -2.21
C VAL A 157 2.77 24.31 -1.64
N GLY A 158 3.20 24.67 -0.43
CA GLY A 158 2.69 25.80 0.33
C GLY A 158 1.55 25.45 1.30
N GLU A 159 0.94 24.27 1.19
CA GLU A 159 -0.11 23.84 2.12
C GLU A 159 0.45 23.56 3.52
N ARG A 160 -0.38 23.83 4.55
CA ARG A 160 -0.15 23.33 5.90
C ARG A 160 -0.83 21.97 6.04
N GLN A 161 -0.09 20.96 6.48
CA GLN A 161 -0.59 19.60 6.66
C GLN A 161 -0.12 19.05 8.01
N THR A 162 -0.87 18.10 8.56
CA THR A 162 -0.45 17.31 9.72
C THR A 162 0.03 15.95 9.23
N VAL A 163 1.19 15.50 9.73
CA VAL A 163 1.82 14.23 9.36
C VAL A 163 2.11 13.39 10.60
N LEU A 164 1.87 12.08 10.52
CA LEU A 164 2.29 11.12 11.54
C LEU A 164 3.68 10.56 11.19
N VAL A 165 4.67 10.82 12.02
CA VAL A 165 6.05 10.36 11.81
C VAL A 165 6.19 8.90 12.26
N THR A 166 6.58 8.00 11.35
CA THR A 166 6.58 6.55 11.63
C THR A 166 7.90 5.86 11.35
N GLU A 167 8.76 6.43 10.49
CA GLU A 167 9.91 5.72 9.95
C GLU A 167 11.14 6.63 9.81
N VAL A 168 12.32 6.02 9.83
CA VAL A 168 13.57 6.66 9.42
C VAL A 168 13.76 6.39 7.93
N ALA A 169 14.01 7.44 7.15
CA ALA A 169 14.24 7.32 5.72
C ALA A 169 15.51 6.51 5.41
N HIS A 170 15.57 5.94 4.20
CA HIS A 170 16.70 5.10 3.78
C HIS A 170 18.06 5.83 3.81
N ASP A 171 18.06 7.14 3.56
CA ASP A 171 19.26 7.97 3.59
C ASP A 171 19.81 8.22 5.00
N LYS A 172 19.06 7.84 6.04
CA LYS A 172 19.35 8.07 7.47
C LYS A 172 19.56 9.54 7.83
N LYS A 173 19.06 10.45 7.01
CA LYS A 173 19.12 11.91 7.21
C LYS A 173 17.75 12.54 7.44
N HIS A 174 16.69 11.82 7.04
CA HIS A 174 15.32 12.28 7.19
C HIS A 174 14.46 11.28 7.98
N LEU A 175 13.42 11.80 8.60
CA LEU A 175 12.28 11.02 9.06
C LEU A 175 11.19 11.02 7.98
N VAL A 176 10.36 9.99 7.97
CA VAL A 176 9.20 9.88 7.08
C VAL A 176 7.93 10.02 7.90
N GLY A 177 7.17 11.06 7.57
CA GLY A 177 5.80 11.26 8.03
C GLY A 177 4.79 10.94 6.94
N HIS A 178 3.60 10.51 7.35
CA HIS A 178 2.47 10.29 6.45
C HIS A 178 1.35 11.28 6.75
N ASN A 179 0.90 12.02 5.74
CA ASN A 179 -0.27 12.88 5.86
C ASN A 179 -1.59 12.06 5.80
N ARG A 180 -2.74 12.74 5.85
CA ARG A 180 -4.07 12.12 5.76
C ARG A 180 -4.26 11.16 4.56
N PHE A 181 -3.57 11.40 3.45
CA PHE A 181 -3.68 10.62 2.22
C PHE A 181 -2.61 9.52 2.14
N TYR A 182 -1.90 9.29 3.23
CA TYR A 182 -0.78 8.35 3.36
C TYR A 182 0.41 8.70 2.44
N GLU A 183 0.49 9.95 1.96
CA GLU A 183 1.57 10.46 1.14
C GLU A 183 2.80 10.73 2.04
N GLN A 184 4.00 10.42 1.52
CA GLN A 184 5.24 10.59 2.25
C GLN A 184 5.67 12.05 2.30
N VAL A 185 5.99 12.53 3.50
CA VAL A 185 6.59 13.82 3.77
C VAL A 185 7.91 13.59 4.50
N LEU A 186 8.99 14.18 3.99
CA LEU A 186 10.32 14.09 4.58
C LEU A 186 10.52 15.22 5.59
N LEU A 187 10.87 14.85 6.82
CA LEU A 187 11.15 15.73 7.94
C LEU A 187 12.64 15.67 8.28
N PRO A 188 13.23 16.72 8.87
CA PRO A 188 14.59 16.66 9.40
C PRO A 188 14.72 15.55 10.47
N MET A 189 15.91 14.96 10.58
CA MET A 189 16.21 13.98 11.62
C MET A 189 16.33 14.66 12.98
N GLU A 190 15.24 14.65 13.74
CA GLU A 190 15.18 15.13 15.12
C GLU A 190 14.65 14.01 16.02
N ASP A 191 15.39 13.70 17.09
CA ASP A 191 15.13 12.53 17.95
C ASP A 191 13.72 12.52 18.59
N ASP A 192 13.11 13.70 18.74
CA ASP A 192 11.86 13.87 19.46
C ASP A 192 10.61 13.87 18.56
N LEU A 193 10.74 13.57 17.25
CA LEU A 193 9.59 13.57 16.32
C LEU A 193 9.01 12.17 16.06
N MET A 194 9.78 11.10 16.25
CA MET A 194 9.33 9.73 15.95
C MET A 194 8.06 9.35 16.73
N GLY A 195 7.05 8.83 16.03
CA GLY A 195 5.77 8.44 16.60
C GLY A 195 4.80 9.60 16.89
N LYS A 196 5.19 10.86 16.59
CA LYS A 196 4.35 12.03 16.87
C LYS A 196 3.64 12.54 15.61
N ALA A 197 2.52 13.22 15.83
CA ALA A 197 1.90 14.04 14.80
C ALA A 197 2.54 15.42 14.80
N VAL A 198 2.91 15.90 13.63
CA VAL A 198 3.65 17.14 13.43
C VAL A 198 2.92 17.98 12.38
N ASP A 199 2.69 19.24 12.70
CA ASP A 199 2.22 20.22 11.73
C ASP A 199 3.40 20.72 10.91
N VAL A 200 3.24 20.68 9.60
CA VAL A 200 4.29 21.00 8.64
C VAL A 200 3.75 21.92 7.54
N ARG A 201 4.64 22.68 6.91
CA ARG A 201 4.37 23.39 5.66
C ARG A 201 5.10 22.69 4.53
N ILE A 202 4.40 22.31 3.47
CA ILE A 202 5.02 21.65 2.32
C ILE A 202 5.88 22.68 1.57
N SER A 203 7.19 22.45 1.49
CA SER A 203 8.17 23.36 0.87
C SER A 203 8.54 22.95 -0.55
N GLY A 204 8.32 21.68 -0.91
CA GLY A 204 8.54 21.17 -2.26
C GLY A 204 7.98 19.77 -2.45
N ALA A 205 7.90 19.33 -3.70
CA ALA A 205 7.39 18.02 -4.07
C ALA A 205 8.37 17.31 -5.01
N GLY A 206 8.64 16.03 -4.72
CA GLY A 206 9.28 15.09 -5.62
C GLY A 206 8.26 14.14 -6.27
N LYS A 207 8.74 13.12 -6.99
CA LYS A 207 7.86 12.12 -7.61
C LYS A 207 7.10 11.26 -6.59
N HIS A 208 7.78 10.91 -5.50
CA HIS A 208 7.32 9.91 -4.53
C HIS A 208 7.11 10.47 -3.12
N TYR A 209 7.56 11.70 -2.86
CA TYR A 209 7.58 12.31 -1.54
C TYR A 209 7.38 13.82 -1.66
N MET A 210 7.11 14.46 -0.53
CA MET A 210 7.14 15.91 -0.35
C MET A 210 8.21 16.30 0.67
N ASN A 211 8.77 17.49 0.52
CA ASN A 211 9.65 18.11 1.52
C ASN A 211 8.82 19.10 2.33
N CYS A 212 9.21 19.34 3.58
CA CYS A 212 8.51 20.28 4.42
C CYS A 212 9.41 21.10 5.34
N GLU A 213 8.85 22.19 5.85
CA GLU A 213 9.31 22.92 7.02
C GLU A 213 8.44 22.52 8.21
N VAL A 214 9.06 22.17 9.33
CA VAL A 214 8.35 21.81 10.56
C VAL A 214 7.82 23.08 11.22
N ILE A 215 6.52 23.10 11.55
CA ILE A 215 5.88 24.21 12.28
C ILE A 215 5.86 23.91 13.79
N GLY A 216 5.52 22.67 14.16
CA GLY A 216 5.46 22.23 15.55
C GLY A 216 4.71 20.92 15.74
N LEU A 217 4.60 20.45 16.98
CA LEU A 217 3.77 19.28 17.31
C LEU A 217 2.30 19.59 17.09
N ALA A 218 1.54 18.63 16.56
CA ALA A 218 0.11 18.79 16.37
C ALA A 218 -0.65 18.51 17.67
N ASP A 219 -1.66 19.34 17.96
CA ASP A 219 -2.53 19.22 19.15
C ASP A 219 -3.39 17.94 19.15
N SER A 220 -3.43 17.21 18.03
CA SER A 220 -4.27 16.03 17.82
C SER A 220 -3.77 14.74 18.49
N MET A 221 -2.60 14.77 19.14
CA MET A 221 -2.03 13.60 19.81
C MET A 221 -2.58 13.41 21.23
N ASP A 222 -3.05 12.19 21.50
CA ASP A 222 -3.45 11.77 22.83
C ASP A 222 -2.20 11.45 23.65
N SER A 223 -1.88 12.30 24.61
CA SER A 223 -0.78 12.08 25.56
C SER A 223 -1.01 10.87 26.48
N SER A 224 -2.19 10.24 26.44
CA SER A 224 -2.49 9.04 27.20
C SER A 224 -2.06 7.74 26.52
N LEU A 225 -1.48 7.79 25.31
CA LEU A 225 -0.96 6.59 24.68
C LEU A 225 0.23 6.05 25.51
N PRO A 226 0.20 4.77 25.91
CA PRO A 226 1.29 4.18 26.67
C PRO A 226 2.58 4.20 25.85
N SER A 227 3.71 4.36 26.52
CA SER A 227 5.02 4.29 25.87
C SER A 227 5.15 2.99 25.07
N PRO A 228 5.82 3.02 23.90
CA PRO A 228 6.09 1.83 23.11
C PRO A 228 6.72 0.73 23.98
N LEU A 229 6.32 -0.51 23.74
CA LEU A 229 6.95 -1.65 24.41
C LEU A 229 8.44 -1.73 24.03
N PRO A 230 9.32 -2.12 24.97
CA PRO A 230 10.71 -2.38 24.65
C PRO A 230 10.87 -3.39 23.50
N PHE A 231 11.96 -3.26 22.74
CA PHE A 231 12.26 -4.18 21.64
C PHE A 231 12.20 -5.65 22.10
N GLY A 232 11.43 -6.47 21.37
CA GLY A 232 11.23 -7.89 21.69
C GLY A 232 10.03 -8.20 22.58
N GLN A 233 9.30 -7.21 23.07
CA GLN A 233 8.05 -7.43 23.82
C GLN A 233 6.82 -7.35 22.91
N LEU A 234 5.88 -8.26 23.13
CA LEU A 234 4.60 -8.33 22.43
C LEU A 234 3.48 -7.89 23.36
N SER A 235 2.59 -7.02 22.87
CA SER A 235 1.42 -6.60 23.64
C SER A 235 0.52 -7.80 23.93
N GLY A 236 0.18 -8.01 25.21
CA GLY A 236 -0.62 -9.16 25.67
C GLY A 236 0.17 -10.44 25.98
N ALA A 237 1.48 -10.50 25.71
CA ALA A 237 2.31 -11.62 26.13
C ALA A 237 2.60 -11.50 27.64
N ARG A 238 2.07 -12.44 28.44
CA ARG A 238 2.40 -12.53 29.87
C ARG A 238 3.81 -13.10 30.01
N GLY A 239 4.81 -12.21 30.09
CA GLY A 239 6.02 -12.38 30.92
C GLY A 239 6.81 -13.70 30.82
N GLU A 240 6.78 -14.43 29.72
CA GLU A 240 7.71 -15.53 29.49
C GLU A 240 8.75 -15.09 28.46
N THR A 241 9.88 -14.58 28.97
CA THR A 241 11.13 -14.56 28.19
C THR A 241 11.43 -15.99 27.76
N PRO A 242 11.50 -16.30 26.45
CA PRO A 242 12.05 -17.58 26.02
C PRO A 242 13.50 -17.65 26.53
N PRO A 243 13.96 -18.81 27.05
CA PRO A 243 15.35 -18.95 27.45
C PRO A 243 16.26 -18.62 26.27
N SER A 244 17.29 -17.82 26.54
CA SER A 244 18.34 -17.48 25.58
C SER A 244 19.02 -18.75 25.08
N THR A 245 18.59 -19.26 23.93
CA THR A 245 19.34 -20.29 23.22
C THR A 245 20.50 -19.62 22.49
N ASN A 246 21.71 -19.88 22.98
CA ASN A 246 22.95 -19.68 22.25
C ASN A 246 22.80 -20.30 20.86
N VAL A 247 22.80 -19.47 19.82
CA VAL A 247 22.90 -19.92 18.42
C VAL A 247 24.36 -20.28 18.15
N ALA A 248 24.81 -21.38 18.74
CA ALA A 248 26.05 -22.04 18.39
C ALA A 248 25.82 -23.54 18.58
N ALA A 249 25.98 -24.29 17.48
CA ALA A 249 25.87 -25.74 17.35
C ALA A 249 24.45 -26.32 17.28
N MET A 250 23.87 -26.35 16.08
CA MET A 250 23.22 -27.56 15.53
C MET A 250 23.36 -27.56 14.01
N SER A 251 24.37 -28.30 13.53
CA SER A 251 24.49 -28.73 12.13
C SER A 251 23.68 -30.00 11.89
N SER A 252 23.20 -30.13 10.65
CA SER A 252 22.73 -31.35 9.97
C SER A 252 21.45 -32.03 10.49
N GLY A 253 20.34 -31.71 9.81
CA GLY A 253 19.14 -32.52 9.70
C GLY A 253 18.41 -32.14 8.40
N ASN A 254 18.68 -32.89 7.33
CA ASN A 254 18.09 -32.71 6.00
C ASN A 254 16.59 -33.04 6.02
N TYR A 255 15.73 -32.04 5.87
CA TYR A 255 14.48 -32.10 5.07
C TYR A 255 14.15 -30.66 4.62
N GLY A 256 14.18 -30.44 3.31
CA GLY A 256 14.00 -29.13 2.70
C GLY A 256 12.55 -28.70 2.61
N ILE A 257 12.33 -27.40 2.78
CA ILE A 257 11.60 -26.48 1.90
C ILE A 257 12.14 -25.09 2.29
N THR A 258 12.90 -24.44 1.40
CA THR A 258 13.30 -23.05 1.56
C THR A 258 12.20 -22.16 0.98
N MET A 259 11.38 -21.57 1.85
CA MET A 259 10.45 -20.50 1.47
C MET A 259 11.13 -19.14 1.62
N SER A 260 10.92 -18.24 0.67
CA SER A 260 11.46 -16.87 0.74
C SER A 260 10.75 -16.07 1.83
N VAL A 261 11.43 -15.04 2.36
CA VAL A 261 10.88 -14.11 3.38
C VAL A 261 9.55 -13.49 2.92
N GLU A 262 9.39 -13.27 1.61
CA GLU A 262 8.14 -12.77 1.00
C GLU A 262 6.98 -13.76 1.13
N GLN A 263 7.24 -15.07 1.06
CA GLN A 263 6.21 -16.09 1.23
C GLN A 263 5.76 -16.22 2.69
N TRP A 264 6.65 -15.94 3.64
CA TRP A 264 6.29 -15.84 5.06
C TRP A 264 5.40 -14.64 5.36
N ILE A 265 5.69 -13.48 4.77
CA ILE A 265 4.87 -12.27 4.91
C ILE A 265 3.46 -12.49 4.36
N LEU A 266 3.33 -13.16 3.21
CA LEU A 266 2.05 -13.43 2.59
C LEU A 266 1.18 -14.39 3.43
N ILE A 267 1.78 -15.46 3.98
CA ILE A 267 1.05 -16.42 4.83
C ILE A 267 0.66 -15.80 6.17
N ALA A 268 1.52 -14.98 6.78
CA ALA A 268 1.21 -14.27 8.01
C ALA A 268 0.05 -13.27 7.81
N ALA A 269 0.04 -12.53 6.68
CA ALA A 269 -1.02 -11.58 6.36
C ALA A 269 -2.38 -12.26 6.11
N VAL A 270 -2.40 -13.38 5.39
CA VAL A 270 -3.64 -14.14 5.12
C VAL A 270 -4.19 -14.77 6.40
N THR A 271 -3.32 -15.28 7.28
CA THR A 271 -3.73 -15.90 8.54
C THR A 271 -4.26 -14.85 9.53
N ALA A 272 -3.62 -13.68 9.61
CA ALA A 272 -4.08 -12.57 10.46
C ALA A 272 -5.42 -11.99 9.97
N LEU A 273 -5.61 -11.86 8.66
CA LEU A 273 -6.88 -11.40 8.08
C LEU A 273 -8.02 -12.41 8.32
N ALA A 274 -7.76 -13.70 8.15
CA ALA A 274 -8.75 -14.74 8.42
C ALA A 274 -9.15 -14.78 9.91
N PHE A 275 -8.20 -14.57 10.82
CA PHE A 275 -8.47 -14.53 12.26
C PHE A 275 -9.26 -13.26 12.65
N PHE A 276 -8.92 -12.12 12.05
CA PHE A 276 -9.60 -10.85 12.33
C PHE A 276 -11.03 -10.82 11.78
N VAL A 277 -11.25 -11.37 10.58
CA VAL A 277 -12.58 -11.51 9.98
C VAL A 277 -13.45 -12.48 10.80
N LYS A 278 -12.88 -13.62 11.25
CA LYS A 278 -13.61 -14.57 12.09
C LYS A 278 -13.99 -13.96 13.44
N TYR A 279 -13.07 -13.25 14.09
CA TYR A 279 -13.32 -12.57 15.36
C TYR A 279 -14.38 -11.46 15.26
N ALA A 280 -14.36 -10.68 14.17
CA ALA A 280 -15.36 -9.66 13.90
C ALA A 280 -16.77 -10.23 13.61
N LEU A 281 -16.85 -11.44 13.06
CA LEU A 281 -18.13 -12.12 12.78
C LEU A 281 -18.71 -12.83 14.01
N GLU A 282 -17.86 -13.34 14.91
CA GLU A 282 -18.30 -14.02 16.15
C GLU A 282 -18.76 -13.03 17.23
N THR A 283 -18.19 -11.82 17.27
CA THR A 283 -18.57 -10.76 18.23
C THR A 283 -19.87 -10.03 17.89
N ASN A 284 -20.42 -10.24 16.69
CA ASN A 284 -21.69 -9.61 16.23
C ASN A 284 -22.92 -10.52 16.43
N LYS A 285 -22.76 -11.66 17.13
CA LYS A 285 -23.82 -12.61 17.49
C LYS A 285 -24.07 -12.73 19.00
N ALA A 286 -23.51 -11.84 19.81
CA ALA A 286 -23.71 -11.79 21.26
C ALA A 286 -24.41 -10.48 21.68
#